data_AF-C4WX07-F1
#
_entry.id   AF-C4WX07-F1
#
_cell.length_a   1.000
_cell.length_b   1.000
_cell.length_c   1.000
_cell.angle_alpha   90.00
_cell.angle_beta   90.00
_cell.angle_gamma   90.00
#
_symmetry.space_group_name_H-M   'P 1'
#
loop_
_entity.id
_entity.type
_entity.pdbx_description
1 polymer ?
#
loop_
_entity_poly.entity_id
_entity_poly.type
_entity_poly.pdbx_seq_one_letter_code
_entity_poly.pdbx_strand_id
1 'polypeptide(L)'
;MKECGFAAKDAKAFTDMLATQLMALDGENVQSVLASEPQVTKLMDQLETAIQEIEKVESALDMYDETLRHVRDTIDKMDQKNANIQTANKNNEKLLNELQKVIHQLELSPKHQLALTDADLTTPTGLRDAIEAAKELQAVMNAQIHPALVRLKAIQEQRRRFEKWKAKFSQILSRHLNNLFIHMVNLKKKTIHYLHLYNHIQYTYSNFYNILCI
;
A
#
# COMPACT_ATOMS: atom_id res chain seq x y z
N MET A 1 89.92 53.73 -80.60
CA MET A 1 90.11 52.61 -79.64
C MET A 1 89.88 52.98 -78.16
N LYS A 2 89.63 54.25 -77.78
CA LYS A 2 89.38 54.64 -76.37
C LYS A 2 87.90 54.58 -75.94
N GLU A 3 86.93 54.79 -76.84
CA GLU A 3 85.48 54.79 -76.52
C GLU A 3 84.90 53.39 -76.22
N CYS A 4 85.37 52.36 -76.91
CA CYS A 4 84.89 50.98 -76.71
C CYS A 4 85.26 50.42 -75.32
N GLY A 5 86.38 50.89 -74.75
CA GLY A 5 86.79 50.55 -73.39
C GLY A 5 86.01 51.28 -72.29
N PHE A 6 85.29 52.37 -72.61
CA PHE A 6 84.47 53.12 -71.66
C PHE A 6 83.07 52.51 -71.55
N ALA A 7 82.41 52.23 -72.69
CA ALA A 7 81.10 51.58 -72.72
C ALA A 7 81.12 50.14 -72.15
N ALA A 8 82.20 49.37 -72.42
CA ALA A 8 82.37 48.04 -71.82
C ALA A 8 82.67 48.09 -70.31
N LYS A 9 83.30 49.17 -69.82
CA LYS A 9 83.49 49.40 -68.39
C LYS A 9 82.19 49.82 -67.69
N ASP A 10 81.36 50.64 -68.34
CA ASP A 10 80.04 51.03 -67.83
C ASP A 10 79.07 49.84 -67.76
N ALA A 11 79.02 49.00 -68.81
CA ALA A 11 78.18 47.80 -68.80
C ALA A 11 78.61 46.81 -67.70
N LYS A 12 79.92 46.65 -67.50
CA LYS A 12 80.47 45.82 -66.43
C LYS A 12 80.14 46.39 -65.05
N ALA A 13 80.30 47.69 -64.85
CA ALA A 13 79.95 48.37 -63.61
C ALA A 13 78.44 48.25 -63.28
N PHE A 14 77.58 48.30 -64.29
CA PHE A 14 76.15 48.11 -64.12
C PHE A 14 75.77 46.67 -63.76
N THR A 15 76.37 45.67 -64.41
CA THR A 15 76.17 44.26 -64.03
C THR A 15 76.70 43.96 -62.63
N ASP A 16 77.82 44.55 -62.23
CA ASP A 16 78.37 44.42 -60.88
C ASP A 16 77.45 45.07 -59.84
N MET A 17 76.84 46.22 -60.17
CA MET A 17 75.82 46.87 -59.32
C MET A 17 74.55 46.02 -59.16
N LEU A 18 74.02 45.45 -60.25
CA LEU A 18 72.87 44.56 -60.21
C LEU A 18 73.15 43.27 -59.43
N ALA A 19 74.34 42.68 -59.61
CA ALA A 19 74.76 41.51 -58.84
C ALA A 19 74.82 41.84 -57.34
N THR A 20 75.32 43.03 -56.99
CA THR A 20 75.38 43.48 -55.59
C THR A 20 73.98 43.71 -55.01
N GLN A 21 73.06 44.31 -55.77
CA GLN A 21 71.68 44.54 -55.33
C GLN A 21 70.89 43.24 -55.20
N LEU A 22 71.08 42.28 -56.12
CA LEU A 22 70.46 40.96 -56.04
C LEU A 22 70.97 40.19 -54.82
N MET A 23 72.28 40.23 -54.55
CA MET A 23 72.86 39.62 -53.34
C MET A 23 72.32 40.26 -52.05
N ALA A 24 72.10 41.57 -52.04
CA ALA A 24 71.50 42.27 -50.90
C ALA A 24 70.02 41.86 -50.71
N LEU A 25 69.25 41.80 -51.79
CA LEU A 25 67.85 41.38 -51.77
C LEU A 25 67.68 39.92 -51.34
N ASP A 26 68.53 39.02 -51.84
CA ASP A 26 68.54 37.62 -51.44
C ASP A 26 68.91 37.47 -49.96
N GLY A 27 69.86 38.28 -49.48
CA GLY A 27 70.20 38.38 -48.06
C GLY A 27 69.00 38.81 -47.21
N GLU A 28 68.29 39.87 -47.61
CA GLU A 28 67.08 40.35 -46.92
C GLU A 28 65.94 39.33 -46.95
N ASN A 29 65.73 38.65 -48.08
CA ASN A 29 64.71 37.60 -48.20
C ASN A 29 65.00 36.42 -47.29
N VAL A 30 66.24 35.91 -47.26
CA VAL A 30 66.64 34.83 -46.35
C VAL A 30 66.48 35.28 -44.90
N GLN A 31 66.88 36.49 -44.56
CA GLN A 31 66.72 37.05 -43.21
C GLN A 31 65.25 37.16 -42.80
N SER A 32 64.37 37.57 -43.73
CA SER A 32 62.92 37.69 -43.49
C SER A 32 62.27 36.32 -43.29
N VAL A 33 62.62 35.32 -44.11
CA VAL A 33 62.15 33.95 -43.97
C VAL A 33 62.61 33.36 -42.63
N LEU A 34 63.90 33.50 -42.29
CA LEU A 34 64.46 33.05 -41.01
C LEU A 34 63.83 33.77 -39.80
N ALA A 35 63.48 35.04 -39.93
CA ALA A 35 62.81 35.79 -38.87
C ALA A 35 61.34 35.37 -38.68
N SER A 36 60.69 34.84 -39.73
CA SER A 36 59.30 34.37 -39.68
C SER A 36 59.15 32.97 -39.08
N GLU A 37 60.15 32.11 -39.21
CA GLU A 37 60.14 30.72 -38.73
C GLU A 37 59.79 30.62 -37.22
N PRO A 38 60.42 31.38 -36.28
CA PRO A 38 60.07 31.31 -34.86
C PRO A 38 58.63 31.73 -34.56
N GLN A 39 58.07 32.67 -35.34
CA GLN A 39 56.70 33.13 -35.17
C GLN A 39 55.69 32.08 -35.61
N VAL A 40 55.98 31.38 -36.73
CA VAL A 40 55.18 30.25 -37.19
C VAL A 40 55.23 29.10 -36.18
N THR A 41 56.40 28.75 -35.67
CA THR A 41 56.53 27.70 -34.64
C THR A 41 55.75 28.05 -33.37
N LYS A 42 55.83 29.30 -32.91
CA LYS A 42 55.05 29.75 -31.75
C LYS A 42 53.53 29.68 -32.00
N LEU A 43 53.07 30.01 -33.21
CA LEU A 43 51.67 29.89 -33.58
C LEU A 43 51.21 28.42 -33.54
N MET A 44 52.05 27.50 -34.04
CA MET A 44 51.77 26.06 -34.00
C MET A 44 51.69 25.55 -32.56
N ASP A 45 52.58 25.97 -31.66
CA ASP A 45 52.53 25.60 -30.25
C ASP A 45 51.25 26.12 -29.55
N GLN A 46 50.80 27.33 -29.91
CA GLN A 46 49.55 27.89 -29.41
C GLN A 46 48.33 27.12 -29.90
N LEU A 47 48.33 26.71 -31.17
CA LEU A 47 47.26 25.86 -31.73
C LEU A 47 47.22 24.51 -31.05
N GLU A 48 48.37 23.87 -30.83
CA GLU A 48 48.46 22.60 -30.11
C GLU A 48 47.91 22.72 -28.68
N THR A 49 48.27 23.80 -27.98
CA THR A 49 47.73 24.08 -26.64
C THR A 49 46.21 24.28 -26.69
N ALA A 50 45.71 25.02 -27.68
CA ALA A 50 44.28 25.24 -27.83
C ALA A 50 43.51 23.94 -28.13
N ILE A 51 44.08 23.05 -28.95
CA ILE A 51 43.53 21.71 -29.22
C ILE A 51 43.44 20.91 -27.91
N GLN A 52 44.51 20.87 -27.12
CA GLN A 52 44.53 20.16 -25.85
C GLN A 52 43.51 20.71 -24.83
N GLU A 53 43.30 22.02 -24.79
CA GLU A 53 42.25 22.61 -23.94
C GLU A 53 40.84 22.27 -24.43
N ILE A 54 40.61 22.22 -25.75
CA ILE A 54 39.33 21.78 -26.32
C ILE A 54 39.06 20.32 -25.98
N GLU A 55 40.03 19.43 -26.10
CA GLU A 55 39.89 18.01 -25.74
C GLU A 55 39.51 17.82 -24.26
N LYS A 56 40.07 18.64 -23.35
CA LYS A 56 39.67 18.63 -21.94
C LYS A 56 38.21 19.05 -21.75
N VAL A 57 37.76 20.07 -22.49
CA VAL A 57 36.37 20.54 -22.44
C VAL A 57 35.43 19.47 -23.00
N GLU A 58 35.77 18.84 -24.13
CA GLU A 58 34.99 17.73 -24.70
C GLU A 58 34.84 16.58 -23.71
N SER A 59 35.94 16.15 -23.08
CA SER A 59 35.91 15.11 -22.05
C SER A 59 35.04 15.48 -20.86
N ALA A 60 35.06 16.74 -20.42
CA ALA A 60 34.19 17.21 -19.35
C ALA A 60 32.71 17.21 -19.76
N LEU A 61 32.40 17.58 -21.02
CA LEU A 61 31.05 17.54 -21.57
C LEU A 61 30.52 16.11 -21.66
N ASP A 62 31.35 15.15 -22.10
CA ASP A 62 30.99 13.73 -22.15
C ASP A 62 30.64 13.19 -20.75
N MET A 63 31.42 13.57 -19.73
CA MET A 63 31.15 13.18 -18.34
C MET A 63 29.84 13.78 -17.82
N TYR A 64 29.53 15.03 -18.19
CA TYR A 64 28.25 15.65 -17.84
C TYR A 64 27.07 14.99 -18.55
N ASP A 65 27.20 14.63 -19.83
CA ASP A 65 26.14 13.95 -20.57
C ASP A 65 25.81 12.58 -19.96
N GLU A 66 26.84 11.78 -19.62
CA GLU A 66 26.62 10.49 -18.96
C GLU A 66 25.97 10.66 -17.58
N THR A 67 26.38 11.68 -16.82
CA THR A 67 25.76 12.00 -15.53
C THR A 67 24.28 12.37 -15.71
N LEU A 68 23.95 13.21 -16.70
CA LEU A 68 22.58 13.61 -17.00
C LEU A 68 21.73 12.41 -17.44
N ARG A 69 22.31 11.49 -18.21
CA ARG A 69 21.66 10.24 -18.61
C ARG A 69 21.32 9.38 -17.39
N HIS A 70 22.25 9.20 -16.46
CA HIS A 70 21.99 8.48 -15.21
C HIS A 70 20.93 9.16 -14.34
N VAL A 71 20.94 10.49 -14.26
CA VAL A 71 19.92 11.25 -13.52
C VAL A 71 18.54 11.03 -14.14
N ARG A 72 18.41 11.11 -15.47
CA ARG A 72 17.16 10.85 -16.18
C ARG A 72 16.64 9.43 -15.90
N ASP A 73 17.48 8.43 -16.07
CA ASP A 73 17.10 7.03 -15.84
C ASP A 73 16.69 6.78 -14.37
N THR A 74 17.28 7.52 -13.44
CA THR A 74 16.92 7.47 -12.01
C THR A 74 15.56 8.12 -11.75
N ILE A 75 15.27 9.25 -12.39
CA ILE A 75 13.95 9.91 -12.30
C ILE A 75 12.86 8.98 -12.84
N ASP A 76 13.06 8.36 -13.99
CA ASP A 76 12.09 7.43 -14.59
C ASP A 76 11.78 6.24 -13.65
N LYS A 77 12.83 5.67 -13.05
CA LYS A 77 12.68 4.58 -12.05
C LYS A 77 11.96 5.07 -10.79
N MET A 78 12.23 6.29 -10.34
CA MET A 78 11.58 6.88 -9.18
C MET A 78 10.09 7.10 -9.44
N ASP A 79 9.72 7.58 -10.62
CA ASP A 79 8.33 7.79 -11.01
C ASP A 79 7.55 6.48 -11.06
N GLN A 80 8.14 5.43 -11.65
CA GLN A 80 7.55 4.10 -11.63
C GLN A 80 7.38 3.56 -10.21
N LYS A 81 8.39 3.76 -9.34
CA LYS A 81 8.31 3.37 -7.93
C LYS A 81 7.22 4.14 -7.19
N ASN A 82 7.08 5.44 -7.44
CA ASN A 82 6.03 6.26 -6.83
C ASN A 82 4.64 5.80 -7.27
N ALA A 83 4.43 5.49 -8.55
CA ALA A 83 3.16 4.93 -9.04
C ALA A 83 2.81 3.60 -8.35
N ASN A 84 3.81 2.74 -8.15
CA ASN A 84 3.64 1.48 -7.41
C ASN A 84 3.27 1.73 -5.94
N ILE A 85 3.93 2.68 -5.27
CA ILE A 85 3.62 3.06 -3.88
C ILE A 85 2.19 3.60 -3.77
N GLN A 86 1.78 4.49 -4.67
CA GLN A 86 0.42 5.03 -4.69
C GLN A 86 -0.63 3.92 -4.87
N THR A 87 -0.36 2.98 -5.78
CA THR A 87 -1.23 1.82 -6.00
C THR A 87 -1.30 0.92 -4.78
N ALA A 88 -0.16 0.63 -4.14
CA ALA A 88 -0.09 -0.16 -2.92
C ALA A 88 -0.86 0.52 -1.77
N ASN A 89 -0.71 1.83 -1.59
CA ASN A 89 -1.43 2.61 -0.58
C ASN A 89 -2.95 2.55 -0.81
N LYS A 90 -3.41 2.77 -2.04
CA LYS A 90 -4.83 2.66 -2.40
C LYS A 90 -5.38 1.25 -2.13
N ASN A 91 -4.59 0.22 -2.40
CA ASN A 91 -4.97 -1.16 -2.10
C ASN A 91 -5.03 -1.42 -0.59
N ASN A 92 -4.08 -0.89 0.18
CA ASN A 92 -4.07 -1.00 1.63
C ASN A 92 -5.26 -0.28 2.28
N GLU A 93 -5.62 0.91 1.80
CA GLU A 93 -6.82 1.62 2.26
C GLU A 93 -8.09 0.83 1.97
N LYS A 94 -8.23 0.28 0.76
CA LYS A 94 -9.36 -0.60 0.42
C LYS A 94 -9.40 -1.83 1.31
N LEU A 95 -8.25 -2.48 1.52
CA LEU A 95 -8.14 -3.66 2.37
C LEU A 95 -8.54 -3.33 3.82
N LEU A 96 -8.06 -2.20 4.35
CA LEU A 96 -8.42 -1.74 5.69
C LEU A 96 -9.92 -1.52 5.82
N ASN A 97 -10.54 -0.85 4.85
CA ASN A 97 -11.98 -0.63 4.84
C ASN A 97 -12.77 -1.95 4.80
N GLU A 98 -12.35 -2.91 3.97
CA GLU A 98 -12.98 -4.23 3.90
C GLU A 98 -12.82 -5.02 5.20
N LEU A 99 -11.63 -4.97 5.83
CA LEU A 99 -11.40 -5.61 7.12
C LEU A 99 -12.24 -4.98 8.23
N GLN A 100 -12.34 -3.65 8.26
CA GLN A 100 -13.20 -2.94 9.21
C GLN A 100 -14.66 -3.36 9.06
N LYS A 101 -15.19 -3.42 7.83
CA LYS A 101 -16.57 -3.89 7.59
C LYS A 101 -16.79 -5.29 8.17
N VAL A 102 -15.87 -6.22 7.91
CA VAL A 102 -15.95 -7.59 8.43
C VAL A 102 -15.92 -7.63 9.95
N ILE A 103 -15.06 -6.82 10.58
CA ILE A 103 -14.98 -6.74 12.05
C ILE A 103 -16.32 -6.28 12.63
N HIS A 104 -16.90 -5.19 12.11
CA HIS A 104 -18.19 -4.69 12.58
C HIS A 104 -19.33 -5.70 12.35
N GLN A 105 -19.33 -6.40 11.21
CA GLN A 105 -20.34 -7.44 10.91
C GLN A 105 -20.23 -8.67 11.82
N LEU A 106 -19.06 -8.92 12.40
CA LEU A 106 -18.78 -10.05 13.29
C LEU A 106 -18.64 -9.61 14.76
N GLU A 107 -19.03 -8.38 15.08
CA GLU A 107 -18.99 -7.86 16.43
C GLU A 107 -20.29 -8.19 17.15
N LEU A 108 -20.17 -8.74 18.35
CA LEU A 108 -21.30 -8.95 19.25
C LEU A 108 -20.98 -8.27 20.56
N SER A 109 -21.85 -7.36 21.01
CA SER A 109 -21.60 -6.57 22.21
C SER A 109 -21.38 -7.46 23.44
N PRO A 110 -20.52 -7.05 24.40
CA PRO A 110 -20.31 -7.81 25.64
C PRO A 110 -21.61 -8.06 26.43
N LYS A 111 -22.56 -7.10 26.38
CA LYS A 111 -23.90 -7.25 26.96
C LYS A 111 -24.63 -8.45 26.37
N HIS A 112 -24.66 -8.56 25.03
CA HIS A 112 -25.29 -9.69 24.35
C HIS A 112 -24.56 -11.01 24.64
N GLN A 113 -23.22 -11.00 24.71
CA GLN A 113 -22.44 -12.20 25.05
C GLN A 113 -22.80 -12.73 26.45
N LEU A 114 -22.97 -11.84 27.44
CA LEU A 114 -23.39 -12.20 28.79
C LEU A 114 -24.82 -12.75 28.78
N ALA A 115 -25.76 -12.04 28.13
CA ALA A 115 -27.16 -12.45 28.01
C ALA A 115 -27.35 -13.81 27.30
N LEU A 116 -26.40 -14.25 26.47
CA LEU A 116 -26.41 -15.58 25.84
C LEU A 116 -25.77 -16.68 26.72
N THR A 117 -24.83 -16.30 27.58
CA THR A 117 -24.06 -17.24 28.40
C THR A 117 -24.70 -17.52 29.75
N ASP A 118 -25.35 -16.51 30.34
CA ASP A 118 -26.01 -16.54 31.64
C ASP A 118 -27.39 -15.86 31.55
N ALA A 119 -28.25 -16.41 30.71
CA ALA A 119 -29.56 -15.85 30.42
C ALA A 119 -30.52 -16.06 31.60
N ASP A 120 -30.97 -14.97 32.23
CA ASP A 120 -32.11 -15.03 33.14
C ASP A 120 -33.43 -15.02 32.33
N LEU A 121 -34.03 -16.20 32.18
CA LEU A 121 -35.31 -16.36 31.47
C LEU A 121 -36.53 -16.23 32.39
N THR A 122 -36.32 -15.94 33.68
CA THR A 122 -37.42 -15.86 34.67
C THR A 122 -37.96 -14.45 34.87
N THR A 123 -37.10 -13.42 34.69
CA THR A 123 -37.51 -12.02 34.76
C THR A 123 -37.93 -11.49 33.39
N PRO A 124 -38.93 -10.58 33.32
CA PRO A 124 -39.33 -9.95 32.04
C PRO A 124 -38.19 -9.19 31.36
N THR A 125 -37.31 -8.56 32.16
CA THR A 125 -36.13 -7.84 31.67
C THR A 125 -35.07 -8.79 31.12
N GLY A 126 -34.75 -9.87 31.84
CA GLY A 126 -33.78 -10.86 31.39
C GLY A 126 -34.24 -11.60 30.13
N LEU A 127 -35.54 -11.93 30.04
CA LEU A 127 -36.13 -12.53 28.84
C LEU A 127 -36.01 -11.59 27.62
N ARG A 128 -36.29 -10.30 27.79
CA ARG A 128 -36.16 -9.32 26.71
C ARG A 128 -34.71 -9.21 26.22
N ASP A 129 -33.76 -9.10 27.14
CA ASP A 129 -32.34 -9.00 26.84
C ASP A 129 -31.81 -10.29 26.17
N ALA A 130 -32.31 -11.46 26.58
CA ALA A 130 -32.00 -12.74 25.95
C ALA A 130 -32.54 -12.85 24.52
N ILE A 131 -33.76 -12.37 24.27
CA ILE A 131 -34.36 -12.33 22.92
C ILE A 131 -33.58 -11.38 22.01
N GLU A 132 -33.23 -10.18 22.51
CA GLU A 132 -32.42 -9.21 21.79
C GLU A 132 -31.04 -9.80 21.43
N ALA A 133 -30.35 -10.38 22.41
CA ALA A 133 -29.05 -11.00 22.18
C ALA A 133 -29.11 -12.19 21.22
N ALA A 134 -30.17 -13.00 21.25
CA ALA A 134 -30.37 -14.12 20.32
C ALA A 134 -30.63 -13.65 18.88
N LYS A 135 -31.41 -12.57 18.70
CA LYS A 135 -31.63 -11.94 17.39
C LYS A 135 -30.32 -11.38 16.83
N GLU A 136 -29.55 -10.69 17.67
CA GLU A 136 -28.27 -10.12 17.24
C GLU A 136 -27.27 -11.22 16.89
N LEU A 137 -27.19 -12.29 17.68
CA LEU A 137 -26.39 -13.47 17.37
C LEU A 137 -26.77 -14.09 16.03
N GLN A 138 -28.08 -14.22 15.75
CA GLN A 138 -28.56 -14.74 14.48
C GLN A 138 -28.16 -13.83 13.30
N ALA A 139 -28.24 -12.50 13.47
CA ALA A 139 -27.84 -11.53 12.47
C ALA A 139 -26.35 -11.65 12.14
N VAL A 140 -25.46 -11.66 13.14
CA VAL A 140 -24.00 -11.77 12.93
C VAL A 140 -23.58 -13.13 12.38
N MET A 141 -24.27 -14.21 12.71
CA MET A 141 -24.00 -15.54 12.14
C MET A 141 -24.37 -15.64 10.66
N ASN A 142 -25.45 -14.96 10.27
CA ASN A 142 -25.97 -14.90 8.90
C ASN A 142 -25.35 -13.77 8.06
N ALA A 143 -24.42 -13.00 8.63
CA ALA A 143 -23.72 -11.94 7.90
C ALA A 143 -23.06 -12.52 6.63
N GLN A 144 -23.37 -11.91 5.49
CA GLN A 144 -22.83 -12.30 4.20
C GLN A 144 -21.40 -11.77 4.06
N ILE A 145 -20.45 -12.62 4.40
CA ILE A 145 -19.02 -12.32 4.29
C ILE A 145 -18.48 -12.95 3.01
N HIS A 146 -17.69 -12.18 2.28
CA HIS A 146 -17.06 -12.65 1.04
C HIS A 146 -16.30 -13.98 1.27
N PRO A 147 -16.48 -15.01 0.43
CA PRO A 147 -15.90 -16.35 0.66
C PRO A 147 -14.39 -16.36 0.88
N ALA A 148 -13.66 -15.47 0.21
CA ALA A 148 -12.21 -15.34 0.40
C ALA A 148 -11.83 -14.93 1.82
N LEU A 149 -12.63 -14.09 2.47
CA LEU A 149 -12.40 -13.61 3.83
C LEU A 149 -12.79 -14.68 4.86
N VAL A 150 -13.82 -15.49 4.59
CA VAL A 150 -14.25 -16.59 5.47
C VAL A 150 -13.13 -17.59 5.79
N ARG A 151 -12.14 -17.73 4.90
CA ARG A 151 -10.95 -18.58 5.11
C ARG A 151 -9.96 -18.00 6.13
N LEU A 152 -10.08 -16.74 6.53
CA LEU A 152 -9.20 -16.13 7.52
C LEU A 152 -9.42 -16.79 8.88
N LYS A 153 -8.31 -17.19 9.51
CA LYS A 153 -8.29 -17.84 10.83
C LYS A 153 -9.05 -17.04 11.90
N ALA A 154 -8.95 -15.72 11.86
CA ALA A 154 -9.67 -14.84 12.79
C ALA A 154 -11.20 -14.94 12.65
N ILE A 155 -11.71 -15.00 11.42
CA ILE A 155 -13.15 -15.16 11.16
C ILE A 155 -13.62 -16.55 11.59
N GLN A 156 -12.83 -17.59 11.31
CA GLN A 156 -13.14 -18.95 11.74
C GLN A 156 -13.23 -19.05 13.26
N GLU A 157 -12.28 -18.46 13.99
CA GLU A 157 -12.31 -18.45 15.46
C GLU A 157 -13.50 -17.67 16.00
N GLN A 158 -13.85 -16.53 15.40
CA GLN A 158 -15.02 -15.76 15.81
C GLN A 158 -16.33 -16.52 15.55
N ARG A 159 -16.48 -17.17 14.38
CA ARG A 159 -17.63 -18.05 14.10
C ARG A 159 -17.71 -19.22 15.09
N ARG A 160 -16.58 -19.79 15.49
CA ARG A 160 -16.53 -20.83 16.53
C ARG A 160 -17.04 -20.32 17.89
N ARG A 161 -16.73 -19.06 18.24
CA ARG A 161 -17.28 -18.42 19.45
C ARG A 161 -18.79 -18.24 19.36
N PHE A 162 -19.31 -17.81 18.20
CA PHE A 162 -20.75 -17.72 17.98
C PHE A 162 -21.45 -19.06 18.16
N GLU A 163 -20.93 -20.15 17.59
CA GLU A 163 -21.48 -21.49 17.79
C GLU A 163 -21.44 -21.92 19.27
N LYS A 164 -20.38 -21.54 20.01
CA LYS A 164 -20.31 -21.81 21.45
C LYS A 164 -21.38 -21.06 22.24
N TRP A 165 -21.64 -19.78 21.92
CA TRP A 165 -22.70 -19.01 22.56
C TRP A 165 -24.09 -19.53 22.21
N LYS A 166 -24.33 -19.88 20.94
CA LYS A 166 -25.56 -20.51 20.47
C LYS A 166 -25.83 -21.83 21.19
N ALA A 167 -24.83 -22.70 21.32
CA ALA A 167 -24.96 -23.97 22.03
C ALA A 167 -25.30 -23.78 23.51
N LYS A 168 -24.62 -22.86 24.20
CA LYS A 168 -24.92 -22.52 25.60
C LYS A 168 -26.34 -21.98 25.77
N PHE A 169 -26.71 -21.00 24.95
CA PHE A 169 -28.03 -20.39 25.00
C PHE A 169 -29.13 -21.43 24.75
N SER A 170 -28.94 -22.32 23.77
CA SER A 170 -29.87 -23.42 23.50
C SER A 170 -30.01 -24.38 24.68
N GLN A 171 -28.93 -24.70 25.39
CA GLN A 171 -28.99 -25.54 26.59
C GLN A 171 -29.77 -24.86 27.72
N ILE A 172 -29.56 -23.56 27.95
CA ILE A 172 -30.30 -22.78 28.96
C ILE A 172 -31.78 -22.75 28.62
N LEU A 173 -32.12 -22.44 27.37
CA LEU A 173 -33.49 -22.38 26.89
C LEU A 173 -34.19 -23.74 27.02
N SER A 174 -33.55 -24.83 26.61
CA SER A 174 -34.10 -26.19 26.74
C SER A 174 -34.35 -26.57 28.19
N ARG A 175 -33.43 -26.23 29.11
CA ARG A 175 -33.61 -26.48 30.55
C ARG A 175 -34.79 -25.69 31.10
N HIS A 176 -34.90 -24.41 30.74
CA HIS A 176 -35.99 -23.55 31.18
C HIS A 176 -37.35 -24.05 30.68
N LEU A 177 -37.46 -24.41 29.40
CA LEU A 177 -38.68 -25.00 28.83
C LEU A 177 -39.05 -26.33 29.49
N ASN A 178 -38.06 -27.19 29.78
CA ASN A 178 -38.30 -28.45 30.48
C ASN A 178 -38.85 -28.21 31.90
N ASN A 179 -38.25 -27.27 32.64
CA ASN A 179 -38.72 -26.90 33.97
C ASN A 179 -40.14 -26.33 33.96
N LEU A 180 -40.46 -25.46 32.99
CA LEU A 180 -41.81 -24.93 32.79
C LEU A 180 -42.81 -26.05 32.48
N PHE A 181 -42.44 -27.00 31.61
CA PHE A 181 -43.31 -28.12 31.25
C PHE A 181 -43.61 -29.01 32.46
N ILE A 182 -42.58 -29.37 33.24
CA ILE A 182 -42.73 -30.15 34.48
C ILE A 182 -43.65 -29.42 35.47
N HIS A 183 -43.47 -28.10 35.64
CA HIS A 183 -44.32 -27.30 36.52
C HIS A 183 -45.78 -27.28 36.06
N MET A 184 -46.03 -27.09 34.76
CA MET A 184 -47.38 -27.13 34.18
C MET A 184 -48.05 -28.50 34.37
N VAL A 185 -47.32 -29.60 34.16
CA VAL A 185 -47.83 -30.96 34.38
C VAL A 185 -48.17 -31.21 35.85
N ASN A 186 -47.32 -30.76 36.76
CA ASN A 186 -47.55 -30.90 38.20
C ASN A 186 -48.72 -30.06 38.70
N LEU A 187 -48.91 -28.84 38.16
CA LEU A 187 -50.09 -28.03 38.43
C LEU A 187 -51.37 -28.74 37.98
N LYS A 188 -51.41 -29.28 36.75
CA LYS A 188 -52.56 -30.03 36.25
C LYS A 188 -52.88 -31.25 37.11
N LYS A 189 -51.87 -32.02 37.54
CA LYS A 189 -52.05 -33.16 38.45
C LYS A 189 -52.67 -32.75 39.78
N LYS A 190 -52.20 -31.65 40.38
CA LYS A 190 -52.78 -31.11 41.62
C LYS A 190 -54.24 -30.71 41.43
N THR A 191 -54.56 -29.98 40.37
CA THR A 191 -55.95 -29.57 40.06
C THR A 191 -56.88 -30.77 39.94
N ILE A 192 -56.46 -31.82 39.23
CA ILE A 192 -57.23 -33.07 39.09
C ILE A 192 -57.42 -33.76 40.46
N HIS A 193 -56.39 -33.81 41.29
CA HIS A 193 -56.46 -34.38 42.63
C HIS A 193 -57.43 -33.61 43.55
N TYR A 194 -57.41 -32.28 43.53
CA TYR A 194 -58.36 -31.46 44.30
C TYR A 194 -59.81 -31.66 43.81
N LEU A 195 -60.03 -31.84 42.51
CA LEU A 195 -61.35 -32.12 41.95
C LEU A 195 -61.88 -33.49 42.41
N HIS A 196 -61.02 -34.51 42.44
CA HIS A 196 -61.35 -35.83 42.97
C HIS A 196 -61.68 -35.80 44.48
N LEU A 197 -60.90 -35.05 45.28
CA LEU A 197 -61.17 -34.90 46.71
C LEU A 197 -62.51 -34.18 46.95
N TYR A 198 -62.80 -33.11 46.21
CA TYR A 198 -64.04 -32.36 46.34
C TYR A 198 -65.27 -33.22 46.01
N ASN A 199 -65.22 -33.99 44.92
CA ASN A 199 -66.29 -34.91 44.54
C ASN A 199 -66.49 -36.02 45.58
N HIS A 200 -65.40 -36.55 46.15
CA HIS A 200 -65.49 -37.54 47.22
C HIS A 200 -66.12 -36.96 48.49
N ILE A 201 -65.76 -35.73 48.88
CA ILE A 201 -66.34 -35.04 50.03
C ILE A 201 -67.83 -34.77 49.79
N GLN A 202 -68.24 -34.28 48.62
CA GLN A 202 -69.65 -34.09 48.28
C GLN A 202 -70.45 -35.40 48.34
N TYR A 203 -69.91 -36.51 47.82
CA TYR A 203 -70.55 -37.82 47.91
C TYR A 203 -70.72 -38.27 49.37
N THR A 204 -69.70 -38.09 50.21
CA THR A 204 -69.79 -38.44 51.64
C THR A 204 -70.80 -37.57 52.38
N TYR A 205 -70.85 -36.26 52.09
CA TYR A 205 -71.85 -35.35 52.67
C TYR A 205 -73.28 -35.67 52.20
N SER A 206 -73.47 -35.99 50.92
CA SER A 206 -74.77 -36.39 50.38
C SER A 206 -75.27 -37.70 50.98
N ASN A 207 -74.38 -38.70 51.14
CA ASN A 207 -74.70 -39.95 51.84
C ASN A 207 -75.00 -39.72 53.33
N PHE A 208 -74.26 -38.85 54.02
CA PHE A 208 -74.55 -38.50 55.42
C PHE A 208 -75.90 -37.79 55.57
N TYR A 209 -76.24 -36.87 54.66
CA TYR A 209 -77.54 -36.17 54.68
C TYR A 209 -78.70 -37.14 54.41
N ASN A 210 -78.52 -38.12 53.52
CA ASN A 210 -79.51 -39.18 53.27
C ASN A 210 -79.70 -40.14 54.46
N ILE A 211 -78.67 -40.32 55.30
CA ILE A 211 -78.75 -41.14 56.52
C ILE A 211 -79.40 -40.38 57.68
N LEU A 212 -79.27 -39.05 57.73
CA LEU A 212 -79.83 -38.21 58.80
C LEU A 212 -81.31 -37.81 58.59
N CYS A 213 -81.86 -38.04 57.38
CA CYS A 213 -83.26 -37.75 57.03
C CYS A 213 -84.20 -38.97 57.08
N ILE A 214 -83.78 -40.07 57.73
CA ILE A 214 -84.62 -41.22 58.11
C ILE A 214 -84.84 -41.15 59.62
#